data_AF-A0AAC9B8T3-F1
#
_entry.id   AF-A0AAC9B8T3-F1
#
_cell.length_a   1.000
_cell.length_b   1.000
_cell.length_c   1.000
_cell.angle_alpha   90.00
_cell.angle_beta   90.00
_cell.angle_gamma   90.00
#
_symmetry.space_group_name_H-M   'P 1'
#
loop_
_entity.id
_entity.type
_entity.pdbx_description
1 polymer ?
#
loop_
_entity_poly.entity_id
_entity_poly.type
_entity_poly.pdbx_seq_one_letter_code
_entity_poly.pdbx_strand_id
1 'polypeptide(L)'
;MKITFNGNTFTIPTNEQGQYHATALSQAWAAAGGQVAALKNWKQSLSEIYIDKFSVCTSKARADRGGGTWVNKRGLLAFAAYCSSEFEDAVFDAFDELTKGNTMQAAAIAESVAVSPELLEKHDVARKAMNDAIKAKGIDMCGNAYGNFYRLACKAATGYVPSVLTGKNGSAKDYIKQVSSAPCMNALIACMETITMGLKVGLDYHKVAAMLNVETSQNGELLG
;
A
#
# COMPACT_ATOMS: atom_id res chain seq x y z
N MET A 1 -10.00 8.52 8.50
CA MET A 1 -8.68 8.16 7.90
C MET A 1 -8.68 6.66 7.62
N LYS A 2 -7.97 6.18 6.59
CA LYS A 2 -7.75 4.73 6.42
C LYS A 2 -6.33 4.39 6.86
N ILE A 3 -6.17 3.27 7.54
CA ILE A 3 -4.86 2.74 7.92
C ILE A 3 -4.83 1.25 7.59
N THR A 4 -3.67 0.72 7.24
CA THR A 4 -3.54 -0.71 6.93
C THR A 4 -2.45 -1.32 7.79
N PHE A 5 -2.76 -2.47 8.39
CA PHE A 5 -1.81 -3.31 9.10
C PHE A 5 -1.85 -4.73 8.53
N ASN A 6 -0.69 -5.32 8.23
CA ASN A 6 -0.57 -6.68 7.69
C ASN A 6 -1.54 -6.97 6.53
N GLY A 7 -1.71 -6.01 5.62
CA GLY A 7 -2.61 -6.10 4.46
C GLY A 7 -4.10 -5.88 4.74
N ASN A 8 -4.51 -5.67 6.00
CA ASN A 8 -5.89 -5.39 6.38
C ASN A 8 -6.13 -3.88 6.53
N THR A 9 -7.04 -3.34 5.74
CA THR A 9 -7.41 -1.92 5.76
C THR A 9 -8.54 -1.66 6.76
N PHE A 10 -8.33 -0.69 7.64
CA PHE A 10 -9.29 -0.26 8.63
C PHE A 10 -9.63 1.22 8.42
N THR A 11 -10.91 1.53 8.47
CA THR A 11 -11.35 2.93 8.50
C THR A 11 -11.35 3.39 9.94
N ILE A 12 -10.55 4.41 10.24
CA ILE A 12 -10.54 5.12 11.52
C ILE A 12 -11.59 6.24 11.45
N PRO A 13 -12.69 6.14 12.22
CA PRO A 13 -13.69 7.18 12.32
C PRO A 13 -13.12 8.50 12.83
N THR A 14 -13.74 9.59 12.42
CA THR A 14 -13.52 10.93 12.97
C THR A 14 -14.79 11.43 13.63
N ASN A 15 -14.68 12.10 14.77
CA ASN A 15 -15.82 12.78 15.39
C ASN A 15 -16.00 14.20 14.82
N GLU A 16 -17.07 14.89 15.23
CA GLU A 16 -17.38 16.26 14.80
C GLU A 16 -16.29 17.29 15.14
N GLN A 17 -15.43 16.98 16.12
CA GLN A 17 -14.30 17.80 16.52
C GLN A 17 -13.01 17.50 15.72
N GLY A 18 -13.09 16.62 14.72
CA GLY A 18 -11.95 16.22 13.90
C GLY A 18 -10.94 15.29 14.61
N GLN A 19 -11.30 14.73 15.76
CA GLN A 19 -10.49 13.74 16.46
C GLN A 19 -10.69 12.35 15.85
N TYR A 20 -9.64 11.53 15.91
CA TYR A 20 -9.59 10.20 15.36
C TYR A 20 -9.80 9.13 16.45
N HIS A 21 -10.51 8.07 16.11
CA HIS A 21 -10.83 7.00 17.05
C HIS A 21 -9.67 6.02 17.27
N ALA A 22 -8.83 6.27 18.28
CA ALA A 22 -7.69 5.43 18.63
C ALA A 22 -8.09 4.01 19.06
N THR A 23 -9.29 3.81 19.60
CA THR A 23 -9.80 2.47 19.91
C THR A 23 -10.01 1.62 18.66
N ALA A 24 -10.53 2.21 17.57
CA ALA A 24 -10.64 1.49 16.30
C ALA A 24 -9.25 1.10 15.76
N LEU A 25 -8.26 1.98 15.92
CA LEU A 25 -6.87 1.68 15.55
C LEU A 25 -6.28 0.52 16.36
N SER A 26 -6.54 0.49 17.67
CA SER A 26 -6.09 -0.61 18.54
C SER A 26 -6.73 -1.95 18.20
N GLN A 27 -8.02 -1.94 17.84
CA GLN A 27 -8.75 -3.14 17.42
C GLN A 27 -8.22 -3.66 16.07
N ALA A 28 -7.97 -2.74 15.14
CA ALA A 28 -7.33 -3.03 13.86
C ALA A 28 -5.96 -3.70 14.05
N TRP A 29 -5.12 -3.13 14.91
CA TRP A 29 -3.82 -3.69 15.25
C TRP A 29 -3.93 -5.10 15.86
N ALA A 30 -4.84 -5.28 16.82
CA ALA A 30 -5.07 -6.60 17.43
C ALA A 30 -5.56 -7.65 16.42
N ALA A 31 -6.47 -7.27 15.51
CA ALA A 31 -6.96 -8.15 14.46
C ALA A 31 -5.86 -8.54 13.45
N ALA A 32 -4.85 -7.68 13.27
CA ALA A 32 -3.66 -7.97 12.47
C ALA A 32 -2.62 -8.85 13.19
N GLY A 33 -2.89 -9.34 14.40
CA GLY A 33 -1.95 -10.14 15.20
C GLY A 33 -1.11 -9.33 16.19
N GLY A 34 -1.36 -8.03 16.29
CA GLY A 34 -0.73 -7.13 17.25
C GLY A 34 -1.22 -7.32 18.69
N GLN A 35 -0.58 -6.63 19.62
CA GLN A 35 -0.93 -6.70 21.04
C GLN A 35 -2.32 -6.10 21.33
N VAL A 36 -3.22 -6.92 21.89
CA VAL A 36 -4.62 -6.54 22.21
C VAL A 36 -4.71 -5.33 23.17
N ALA A 37 -3.77 -5.21 24.11
CA ALA A 37 -3.75 -4.14 25.11
C ALA A 37 -2.95 -2.89 24.72
N ALA A 38 -2.50 -2.77 23.45
CA ALA A 38 -1.58 -1.72 23.01
C ALA A 38 -2.05 -0.30 23.39
N LEU A 39 -3.33 0.04 23.16
CA LEU A 39 -3.86 1.37 23.50
C LEU A 39 -3.87 1.66 25.00
N LYS A 40 -4.15 0.65 25.83
CA LYS A 40 -4.13 0.81 27.29
C LYS A 40 -2.70 1.10 27.75
N ASN A 41 -1.75 0.31 27.27
CA ASN A 41 -0.33 0.42 27.64
C ASN A 41 0.26 1.75 27.16
N TRP A 42 -0.02 2.13 25.91
CA TRP A 42 0.38 3.42 25.35
C TRP A 42 -0.12 4.57 26.21
N LYS A 43 -1.43 4.61 26.53
CA LYS A 43 -1.99 5.66 27.40
C LYS A 43 -1.34 5.71 28.79
N GLN A 44 -1.00 4.56 29.37
CA GLN A 44 -0.32 4.48 30.67
C GLN A 44 1.12 4.98 30.62
N SER A 45 1.77 4.93 29.46
CA SER A 45 3.11 5.48 29.25
C SER A 45 3.13 7.00 28.99
N LEU A 46 1.97 7.62 28.69
CA LEU A 46 1.91 9.04 28.41
C LEU A 46 1.93 9.87 29.71
N SER A 47 2.79 10.88 29.76
CA SER A 47 2.70 11.92 30.80
C SER A 47 1.54 12.89 30.51
N GLU A 48 1.16 13.69 31.51
CA GLU A 48 0.07 14.68 31.38
C GLU A 48 0.29 15.64 30.20
N ILE A 49 1.55 16.05 29.96
CA ILE A 49 1.93 16.91 28.84
C ILE A 49 1.55 16.26 27.50
N TYR A 50 1.79 14.96 27.34
CA TYR A 50 1.45 14.27 26.10
C TYR A 50 -0.03 13.94 25.99
N ILE A 51 -0.71 13.68 27.10
CA ILE A 51 -2.17 13.51 27.14
C ILE A 51 -2.87 14.77 26.58
N ASP A 52 -2.44 15.95 27.04
CA ASP A 52 -2.97 17.23 26.56
C ASP A 52 -2.57 17.49 25.10
N LYS A 53 -1.27 17.33 24.77
CA LYS A 53 -0.73 17.50 23.40
C LYS A 53 -1.41 16.61 22.37
N PHE A 54 -1.82 15.40 22.74
CA PHE A 54 -2.54 14.46 21.87
C PHE A 54 -4.06 14.59 21.98
N SER A 55 -4.54 15.47 22.86
CA SER A 55 -5.95 15.72 23.13
C SER A 55 -6.70 14.42 23.43
N VAL A 56 -6.12 13.57 24.28
CA VAL A 56 -6.64 12.23 24.56
C VAL A 56 -7.94 12.34 25.35
N CYS A 57 -9.05 11.97 24.72
CA CYS A 57 -10.37 11.92 25.34
C CYS A 57 -10.88 10.48 25.38
N THR A 58 -11.36 9.98 26.52
CA THR A 58 -11.95 8.63 26.61
C THR A 58 -13.41 8.73 27.03
N SER A 59 -14.29 8.27 26.16
CA SER A 59 -15.72 8.09 26.45
C SER A 59 -15.99 6.67 26.94
N LYS A 60 -16.71 6.55 28.05
CA LYS A 60 -17.22 5.26 28.58
C LYS A 60 -18.55 4.83 27.95
N ALA A 61 -19.06 5.57 26.96
CA ALA A 61 -20.24 5.14 26.22
C ALA A 61 -20.01 3.77 25.58
N ARG A 62 -21.08 3.10 25.13
CA ARG A 62 -20.91 1.90 24.30
C ARG A 62 -20.29 2.29 22.96
N ALA A 63 -19.52 1.39 22.36
CA ALA A 63 -18.80 1.65 21.12
C ALA A 63 -19.72 2.10 19.96
N ASP A 64 -20.93 1.53 19.89
CA ASP A 64 -21.99 1.91 18.93
C ASP A 64 -22.56 3.32 19.16
N ARG A 65 -22.27 3.93 20.32
CA ARG A 65 -22.71 5.28 20.72
C ARG A 65 -21.54 6.27 20.86
N GLY A 66 -20.44 6.03 20.16
CA GLY A 66 -19.24 6.89 20.20
C GLY A 66 -18.32 6.65 21.41
N GLY A 67 -18.48 5.50 22.08
CA GLY A 67 -17.59 5.04 23.13
C GLY A 67 -16.20 4.66 22.63
N GLY A 68 -15.17 4.99 23.39
CA GLY A 68 -13.78 4.72 23.05
C GLY A 68 -12.85 5.89 23.32
N THR A 69 -11.58 5.73 22.95
CA THR A 69 -10.55 6.77 23.06
C THR A 69 -10.41 7.50 21.72
N TRP A 70 -10.43 8.81 21.80
CA TRP A 70 -10.29 9.77 20.71
C TRP A 70 -9.03 10.60 20.92
N VAL A 71 -8.32 10.90 19.83
CA VAL A 71 -7.06 11.66 19.84
C VAL A 71 -6.99 12.57 18.62
N ASN A 72 -6.19 13.63 18.69
CA ASN A 72 -5.89 14.42 17.49
C ASN A 72 -4.99 13.63 16.51
N LYS A 73 -4.79 14.16 15.29
CA LYS A 73 -3.99 13.48 14.24
C LYS A 73 -2.58 13.09 14.73
N ARG A 74 -1.93 13.96 15.51
CA ARG A 74 -0.58 13.71 16.04
C ARG A 74 -0.59 12.57 17.05
N GLY A 75 -1.58 12.52 17.93
CA GLY A 75 -1.78 11.41 18.86
C GLY A 75 -2.05 10.09 18.16
N LEU A 76 -2.81 10.10 17.07
CA LEU A 76 -3.08 8.89 16.30
C LEU A 76 -1.80 8.33 15.65
N LEU A 77 -0.97 9.18 15.06
CA LEU A 77 0.31 8.78 14.46
C LEU A 77 1.30 8.30 15.53
N ALA A 78 1.36 8.97 16.68
CA ALA A 78 2.19 8.53 17.80
C ALA A 78 1.76 7.16 18.34
N PHE A 79 0.46 6.88 18.39
CA PHE A 79 -0.03 5.56 18.76
C PHE A 79 0.25 4.51 17.67
N ALA A 80 0.17 4.87 16.39
CA ALA A 80 0.54 3.96 15.29
C ALA A 80 2.04 3.58 15.34
N ALA A 81 2.92 4.53 15.60
CA ALA A 81 4.35 4.28 15.83
C ALA A 81 4.59 3.36 17.03
N TYR A 82 3.89 3.59 18.16
CA TYR A 82 3.95 2.68 19.30
C TYR A 82 3.52 1.25 18.97
N CYS A 83 2.59 1.06 18.01
CA CYS A 83 2.13 -0.26 17.61
C CYS A 83 3.10 -0.97 16.66
N SER A 84 3.75 -0.24 15.75
CA SER A 84 4.56 -0.82 14.67
C SER A 84 5.93 -0.16 14.62
N SER A 85 6.96 -0.91 15.02
CA SER A 85 8.36 -0.48 14.92
C SER A 85 8.74 -0.21 13.46
N GLU A 86 8.27 -1.00 12.51
CA GLU A 86 8.50 -0.76 11.07
C GLU A 86 7.98 0.61 10.61
N PHE A 87 6.78 1.00 11.07
CA PHE A 87 6.24 2.33 10.79
C PHE A 87 7.03 3.44 11.50
N GLU A 88 7.44 3.21 12.75
CA GLU A 88 8.27 4.15 13.52
C GLU A 88 9.64 4.38 12.86
N ASP A 89 10.34 3.30 12.52
CA ASP A 89 11.64 3.30 11.86
C ASP A 89 11.55 4.01 10.50
N ALA A 90 10.54 3.70 9.68
CA ALA A 90 10.35 4.37 8.39
C ALA A 90 10.09 5.89 8.54
N VAL A 91 9.45 6.33 9.62
CA VAL A 91 9.29 7.77 9.90
C VAL A 91 10.63 8.40 10.27
N PHE A 92 11.44 7.74 11.09
CA PHE A 92 12.76 8.24 11.48
C PHE A 92 13.74 8.26 10.31
N ASP A 93 13.82 7.17 9.54
CA ASP A 93 14.70 7.04 8.39
C ASP A 93 14.32 8.04 7.29
N ALA A 94 13.02 8.23 7.03
CA ALA A 94 12.57 9.24 6.08
C ALA A 94 12.94 10.66 6.56
N PHE A 95 12.82 10.92 7.86
CA PHE A 95 13.23 12.21 8.41
C PHE A 95 14.74 12.42 8.33
N ASP A 96 15.56 11.40 8.65
CA ASP A 96 17.01 11.45 8.55
C ASP A 96 17.47 11.76 7.11
N GLU A 97 16.90 11.08 6.11
CA GLU A 97 17.18 11.37 4.70
C GLU A 97 16.74 12.78 4.29
N LEU A 98 15.63 13.30 4.83
CA LEU A 98 15.26 14.71 4.62
C LEU A 98 16.31 15.66 5.18
N THR A 99 16.89 15.38 6.35
CA THR A 99 17.93 16.24 6.94
C THR A 99 19.22 16.27 6.12
N LYS A 100 19.48 15.21 5.34
CA LYS A 100 20.60 15.13 4.38
C LYS A 100 20.29 15.80 3.03
N GLY A 101 19.06 16.27 2.83
CA GLY A 101 18.60 16.84 1.56
C GLY A 101 18.14 15.81 0.52
N ASN A 102 18.07 14.53 0.88
CA ASN A 102 17.72 13.42 -0.01
C ASN A 102 16.19 13.24 -0.07
N THR A 103 15.49 14.23 -0.59
CA THR A 103 14.01 14.26 -0.64
C THR A 103 13.39 13.05 -1.34
N MET A 104 14.01 12.58 -2.43
CA MET A 104 13.54 11.39 -3.16
C MET A 104 13.68 10.10 -2.34
N GLN A 105 14.76 9.98 -1.57
CA GLN A 105 15.03 8.78 -0.77
C GLN A 105 14.14 8.76 0.47
N ALA A 106 13.92 9.92 1.10
CA ALA A 106 12.94 10.06 2.16
C ALA A 106 11.52 9.68 1.71
N ALA A 107 11.11 10.15 0.53
CA ALA A 107 9.83 9.77 -0.07
C ALA A 107 9.78 8.26 -0.31
N ALA A 108 10.84 7.64 -0.84
CA ALA A 108 10.91 6.19 -1.06
C ALA A 108 10.80 5.38 0.24
N ILE A 109 11.41 5.84 1.34
CA ILE A 109 11.32 5.20 2.66
C ILE A 109 9.90 5.32 3.23
N ALA A 110 9.29 6.51 3.18
CA ALA A 110 7.89 6.68 3.56
C ALA A 110 6.95 5.84 2.68
N GLU A 111 7.27 5.75 1.38
CA GLU A 111 6.62 4.90 0.38
C GLU A 111 6.91 3.41 0.58
N SER A 112 7.76 2.98 1.52
CA SER A 112 7.96 1.56 1.80
C SER A 112 6.88 1.01 2.74
N VAL A 113 6.31 1.88 3.58
CA VAL A 113 5.30 1.54 4.60
C VAL A 113 3.92 2.13 4.30
N ALA A 114 3.80 3.02 3.32
CA ALA A 114 2.54 3.63 2.93
C ALA A 114 2.44 3.88 1.41
N VAL A 115 1.26 3.69 0.82
CA VAL A 115 1.01 4.03 -0.59
C VAL A 115 0.73 5.54 -0.71
N SER A 116 1.70 6.31 -1.22
CA SER A 116 1.58 7.75 -1.43
C SER A 116 0.79 8.12 -2.70
N PRO A 117 0.28 9.35 -2.85
CA PRO A 117 -0.25 9.86 -4.11
C PRO A 117 0.77 9.85 -5.25
N GLU A 118 2.04 10.16 -4.97
CA GLU A 118 3.15 10.16 -5.93
C GLU A 118 3.40 8.74 -6.47
N LEU A 119 3.30 7.73 -5.61
CA LEU A 119 3.41 6.33 -6.02
C LEU A 119 2.25 5.88 -6.91
N LEU A 120 1.04 6.40 -6.67
CA LEU A 120 -0.11 6.17 -7.55
C LEU A 120 0.05 6.85 -8.92
N GLU A 121 0.73 7.99 -8.97
CA GLU A 121 1.08 8.68 -10.21
C GLU A 121 2.17 7.92 -10.98
N LYS A 122 3.23 7.46 -10.30
CA LYS A 122 4.26 6.59 -10.90
C LYS A 122 3.63 5.34 -11.53
N HIS A 123 2.66 4.72 -10.85
CA HIS A 123 1.88 3.62 -11.43
C HIS A 123 1.18 4.01 -12.74
N ASP A 124 0.52 5.17 -12.79
CA ASP A 124 -0.20 5.59 -13.99
C ASP A 124 0.73 5.94 -15.15
N VAL A 125 1.87 6.56 -14.85
CA VAL A 125 2.93 6.83 -15.84
C VAL A 125 3.49 5.52 -16.41
N ALA A 126 3.84 4.56 -15.55
CA ALA A 126 4.35 3.26 -15.97
C ALA A 126 3.31 2.48 -16.80
N ARG A 127 2.04 2.50 -16.38
CA ARG A 127 0.94 1.88 -17.14
C ARG A 127 0.76 2.51 -18.53
N LYS A 128 0.84 3.84 -18.61
CA LYS A 128 0.77 4.56 -19.89
C LYS A 128 1.92 4.19 -20.80
N ALA A 129 3.16 4.20 -20.30
CA ALA A 129 4.35 3.85 -21.06
C ALA A 129 4.30 2.41 -21.61
N MET A 130 3.80 1.46 -20.81
CA MET A 130 3.57 0.09 -21.24
C MET A 130 2.53 0.01 -22.38
N ASN A 131 1.39 0.70 -22.24
CA ASN A 131 0.36 0.72 -23.28
C ASN A 131 0.87 1.36 -24.58
N ASP A 132 1.65 2.44 -24.48
CA ASP A 132 2.26 3.10 -25.64
C ASP A 132 3.23 2.15 -26.37
N ALA A 133 4.02 1.36 -25.63
CA ALA A 133 4.90 0.35 -26.21
C ALA A 133 4.15 -0.79 -26.91
N ILE A 134 3.05 -1.28 -26.31
CA ILE A 134 2.16 -2.29 -26.93
C ILE A 134 1.59 -1.77 -28.24
N LYS A 135 1.09 -0.52 -28.23
CA LYS A 135 0.53 0.15 -29.42
C LYS A 135 1.58 0.33 -30.52
N ALA A 136 2.78 0.80 -30.16
CA ALA A 136 3.87 1.00 -31.11
C ALA A 136 4.32 -0.29 -31.80
N LYS A 137 4.22 -1.44 -31.11
CA LYS A 137 4.50 -2.75 -31.69
C LYS A 137 3.35 -3.32 -32.53
N GLY A 138 2.19 -2.69 -32.53
CA GLY A 138 1.02 -3.19 -33.25
C GLY A 138 0.53 -4.53 -32.71
N ILE A 139 0.74 -4.81 -31.41
CA ILE A 139 0.29 -6.06 -30.81
C ILE A 139 -1.23 -5.99 -30.64
N ASP A 140 -1.94 -6.78 -31.44
CA ASP A 140 -3.38 -6.99 -31.31
C ASP A 140 -3.65 -8.40 -30.78
N MET A 141 -4.22 -8.48 -29.57
CA MET A 141 -4.67 -9.73 -28.94
C MET A 141 -6.20 -9.74 -28.88
N CYS A 142 -6.84 -9.59 -30.05
CA CYS A 142 -8.29 -9.44 -30.19
C CYS A 142 -8.84 -8.30 -29.31
N GLY A 143 -8.16 -7.16 -29.32
CA GLY A 143 -8.52 -5.98 -28.51
C GLY A 143 -8.17 -6.05 -27.02
N ASN A 144 -7.59 -7.17 -26.54
CA ASN A 144 -7.33 -7.39 -25.10
C ASN A 144 -5.86 -7.23 -24.68
N ALA A 145 -4.98 -6.75 -25.58
CA ALA A 145 -3.53 -6.72 -25.35
C ALA A 145 -3.14 -5.97 -24.06
N TYR A 146 -3.64 -4.74 -23.86
CA TYR A 146 -3.36 -3.95 -22.65
C TYR A 146 -3.76 -4.68 -21.36
N GLY A 147 -4.92 -5.36 -21.39
CA GLY A 147 -5.42 -6.15 -20.28
C GLY A 147 -4.50 -7.33 -19.98
N ASN A 148 -4.09 -8.08 -21.01
CA ASN A 148 -3.24 -9.26 -20.86
C ASN A 148 -1.87 -8.93 -20.26
N PHE A 149 -1.19 -7.90 -20.77
CA PHE A 149 0.10 -7.47 -20.21
C PHE A 149 -0.03 -6.94 -18.78
N TYR A 150 -1.09 -6.19 -18.47
CA TYR A 150 -1.33 -5.76 -17.09
C TYR A 150 -1.59 -6.94 -16.14
N ARG A 151 -2.25 -8.01 -16.62
CA ARG A 151 -2.42 -9.25 -15.85
C ARG A 151 -1.10 -9.97 -15.59
N LEU A 152 -0.17 -9.98 -16.55
CA LEU A 152 1.18 -10.51 -16.34
C LEU A 152 1.90 -9.72 -15.24
N ALA A 153 1.91 -8.39 -15.33
CA ALA A 153 2.54 -7.53 -14.32
C ALA A 153 1.97 -7.78 -12.92
N CYS A 154 0.64 -7.87 -12.82
CA CYS A 154 -0.04 -8.17 -11.56
C CYS A 154 0.31 -9.56 -11.02
N LYS A 155 0.32 -10.59 -11.86
CA LYS A 155 0.65 -11.97 -11.46
C LYS A 155 2.11 -12.08 -11.03
N ALA A 156 3.03 -11.41 -11.72
CA ALA A 156 4.45 -11.37 -11.34
C ALA A 156 4.67 -10.64 -10.01
N ALA A 157 4.00 -9.49 -9.82
CA ALA A 157 4.16 -8.67 -8.62
C ALA A 157 3.51 -9.25 -7.37
N THR A 158 2.40 -9.98 -7.51
CA THR A 158 1.54 -10.39 -6.38
C THR A 158 1.30 -11.90 -6.27
N GLY A 159 1.71 -12.68 -7.28
CA GLY A 159 1.33 -14.09 -7.42
C GLY A 159 -0.08 -14.31 -7.97
N TYR A 160 -0.93 -13.27 -8.03
CA TYR A 160 -2.33 -13.38 -8.40
C TYR A 160 -2.71 -12.48 -9.58
N VAL A 161 -3.68 -12.92 -10.37
CA VAL A 161 -4.29 -12.06 -11.41
C VAL A 161 -5.29 -11.08 -10.78
N PRO A 162 -5.54 -9.90 -11.40
CA PRO A 162 -6.42 -8.88 -10.82
C PRO A 162 -7.80 -9.40 -10.41
N SER A 163 -8.41 -10.30 -11.19
CA SER A 163 -9.73 -10.84 -10.89
C SER A 163 -9.78 -11.67 -9.60
N VAL A 164 -8.65 -12.26 -9.18
CA VAL A 164 -8.53 -12.98 -7.91
C VAL A 164 -8.42 -11.97 -6.76
N LEU A 165 -7.63 -10.91 -6.93
CA LEU A 165 -7.47 -9.86 -5.93
C LEU A 165 -8.77 -9.05 -5.70
N THR A 166 -9.54 -8.78 -6.76
CA THR A 166 -10.68 -7.86 -6.70
C THR A 166 -12.06 -8.54 -6.68
N GLY A 167 -12.12 -9.88 -6.64
CA GLY A 167 -13.41 -10.57 -6.74
C GLY A 167 -14.15 -10.28 -8.05
N LYS A 168 -13.39 -10.11 -9.15
CA LYS A 168 -13.83 -9.78 -10.52
C LYS A 168 -14.32 -8.34 -10.77
N ASN A 169 -14.51 -7.51 -9.75
CA ASN A 169 -15.01 -6.13 -9.90
C ASN A 169 -14.02 -5.12 -9.31
N GLY A 170 -13.01 -4.74 -10.08
CA GLY A 170 -12.07 -3.68 -9.69
C GLY A 170 -10.69 -3.83 -10.34
N SER A 171 -9.84 -2.82 -10.14
CA SER A 171 -8.45 -2.83 -10.62
C SER A 171 -7.47 -3.30 -9.52
N ALA A 172 -6.38 -3.94 -9.92
CA ALA A 172 -5.30 -4.30 -8.99
C ALA A 172 -4.72 -3.06 -8.29
N LYS A 173 -4.62 -1.92 -9.00
CA LYS A 173 -4.23 -0.62 -8.42
C LYS A 173 -5.12 -0.22 -7.24
N ASP A 174 -6.44 -0.27 -7.42
CA ASP A 174 -7.40 0.13 -6.38
C ASP A 174 -7.36 -0.81 -5.18
N TYR A 175 -7.19 -2.11 -5.44
CA TYR A 175 -7.00 -3.10 -4.39
C TYR A 175 -5.70 -2.86 -3.61
N ILE A 176 -4.55 -2.70 -4.30
CA ILE A 176 -3.25 -2.46 -3.65
C ILE A 176 -3.28 -1.13 -2.87
N LYS A 177 -3.92 -0.10 -3.42
CA LYS A 177 -4.19 1.16 -2.71
C LYS A 177 -5.05 0.92 -1.47
N GLN A 178 -6.12 0.13 -1.58
CA GLN A 178 -6.97 -0.23 -0.46
C GLN A 178 -6.15 -0.92 0.63
N VAL A 179 -5.45 -2.01 0.32
CA VAL A 179 -4.59 -2.74 1.25
C VAL A 179 -3.28 -2.01 1.60
N SER A 180 -3.11 -0.78 1.12
CA SER A 180 -1.95 0.10 1.32
C SER A 180 -0.59 -0.62 1.27
N SER A 181 -0.46 -1.60 0.37
CA SER A 181 0.78 -2.37 0.23
C SER A 181 1.68 -1.68 -0.78
N ALA A 182 2.52 -0.79 -0.28
CA ALA A 182 3.45 -0.06 -1.11
C ALA A 182 4.53 -0.95 -1.77
N PRO A 183 5.02 -2.03 -1.12
CA PRO A 183 5.84 -3.04 -1.80
C PRO A 183 5.14 -3.68 -3.00
N CYS A 184 3.84 -4.03 -2.90
CA CYS A 184 3.08 -4.56 -4.03
C CYS A 184 2.91 -3.53 -5.16
N MET A 185 2.73 -2.25 -4.83
CA MET A 185 2.62 -1.19 -5.83
C MET A 185 3.95 -0.98 -6.55
N ASN A 186 5.07 -0.95 -5.81
CA ASN A 186 6.42 -0.85 -6.36
C ASN A 186 6.74 -2.06 -7.25
N ALA A 187 6.43 -3.29 -6.80
CA ALA A 187 6.62 -4.50 -7.60
C ALA A 187 5.78 -4.47 -8.89
N LEU A 188 4.53 -3.98 -8.82
CA LEU A 188 3.67 -3.84 -9.99
C LEU A 188 4.23 -2.80 -10.98
N ILE A 189 4.71 -1.65 -10.50
CA ILE A 189 5.40 -0.64 -11.31
C ILE A 189 6.62 -1.25 -12.01
N ALA A 190 7.50 -1.90 -11.26
CA ALA A 190 8.70 -2.53 -11.78
C ALA A 190 8.36 -3.57 -12.87
N CYS A 191 7.35 -4.41 -12.65
CA CYS A 191 6.91 -5.38 -13.65
C CYS A 191 6.40 -4.71 -14.94
N MET A 192 5.64 -3.60 -14.84
CA MET A 192 5.21 -2.83 -16.02
C MET A 192 6.39 -2.21 -16.77
N GLU A 193 7.41 -1.74 -16.06
CA GLU A 193 8.65 -1.22 -16.65
C GLU A 193 9.45 -2.32 -17.36
N THR A 194 9.56 -3.51 -16.74
CA THR A 194 10.18 -4.70 -17.36
C THR A 194 9.44 -5.11 -18.64
N ILE A 195 8.10 -5.14 -18.64
CA ILE A 195 7.30 -5.39 -19.85
C ILE A 195 7.63 -4.36 -20.92
N THR A 196 7.63 -3.07 -20.55
CA THR A 196 7.93 -1.98 -21.48
C THR A 196 9.31 -2.16 -22.12
N MET A 197 10.31 -2.57 -21.34
CA MET A 197 11.66 -2.86 -21.83
C MET A 197 11.69 -4.08 -22.76
N GLY A 198 11.07 -5.18 -22.36
CA GLY A 198 10.97 -6.40 -23.16
C GLY A 198 10.31 -6.15 -24.52
N LEU A 199 9.22 -5.38 -24.52
CA LEU A 199 8.56 -4.94 -25.75
C LEU A 199 9.49 -4.08 -26.61
N LYS A 200 10.19 -3.09 -26.04
CA LYS A 200 11.12 -2.25 -26.80
C LYS A 200 12.22 -3.05 -27.49
N VAL A 201 12.78 -4.07 -26.83
CA VAL A 201 13.81 -4.95 -27.40
C VAL A 201 13.24 -6.04 -28.33
N GLY A 202 11.93 -6.04 -28.59
CA GLY A 202 11.30 -6.88 -29.61
C GLY A 202 10.76 -8.22 -29.12
N LEU A 203 10.59 -8.41 -27.81
CA LEU A 203 9.99 -9.62 -27.28
C LEU A 203 8.47 -9.62 -27.47
N ASP A 204 7.94 -10.79 -27.80
CA ASP A 204 6.51 -11.06 -27.83
C ASP A 204 5.95 -11.30 -26.42
N TYR A 205 4.62 -11.44 -26.34
CA TYR A 205 3.91 -11.65 -25.08
C TYR A 205 4.46 -12.82 -24.24
N HIS A 206 4.77 -13.95 -24.86
CA HIS A 206 5.17 -15.17 -24.16
C HIS A 206 6.61 -15.08 -23.63
N LYS A 207 7.50 -14.43 -24.39
CA LYS A 207 8.86 -14.13 -23.94
C LYS A 207 8.90 -13.09 -22.83
N VAL A 208 8.05 -12.06 -22.91
CA VAL A 208 7.88 -11.10 -21.81
C VAL A 208 7.32 -11.79 -20.56
N ALA A 209 6.36 -12.70 -20.71
CA ALA A 209 5.85 -13.49 -19.59
C ALA A 209 6.96 -14.35 -18.96
N ALA A 210 7.82 -14.97 -19.77
CA ALA A 210 8.96 -15.76 -19.29
C ALA A 210 9.97 -14.89 -18.52
N MET A 211 10.29 -13.68 -19.00
CA MET A 211 11.15 -12.73 -18.27
C MET A 211 10.63 -12.39 -16.88
N LEU A 212 9.31 -12.36 -16.72
CA LEU A 212 8.64 -12.10 -15.44
C LEU A 212 8.45 -13.37 -14.60
N ASN A 213 8.98 -14.51 -15.03
CA ASN A 213 8.78 -15.82 -14.43
C ASN A 213 7.28 -16.20 -14.31
N VAL A 214 6.48 -15.81 -15.31
CA VAL A 214 5.05 -16.11 -15.39
C VAL A 214 4.78 -17.13 -16.49
N GLU A 215 4.27 -18.29 -16.09
CA GLU A 215 3.89 -19.35 -17.01
C GLU A 215 2.66 -18.97 -17.86
N THR A 216 2.74 -19.33 -19.14
CA THR A 216 1.73 -19.22 -20.18
C THR A 216 1.69 -20.52 -20.99
N SER A 217 0.69 -20.69 -21.84
CA SER A 217 0.54 -21.89 -22.67
C SER A 217 1.68 -22.15 -23.67
N GLN A 218 2.59 -21.20 -23.90
CA GLN A 218 3.62 -21.29 -24.94
C GLN A 218 5.05 -20.96 -24.45
N ASN A 219 5.27 -20.83 -23.14
CA ASN A 219 6.61 -20.53 -22.60
C ASN A 219 7.12 -21.54 -21.57
N GLY A 220 6.50 -22.71 -21.42
CA GLY A 220 6.95 -23.76 -20.50
C GLY A 220 8.41 -24.18 -20.74
N GLU A 221 8.81 -24.33 -22.01
CA GLU A 221 10.20 -24.67 -22.39
C GLU A 221 11.22 -23.56 -22.05
N LEU A 222 10.76 -22.31 -21.88
CA LEU A 222 11.62 -21.17 -21.53
C LEU A 222 11.82 -21.02 -20.01
N LEU A 223 11.00 -21.69 -19.21
CA LEU A 223 10.99 -21.56 -17.75
C LEU A 223 11.75 -22.66 -17.02
N GLY A 224 11.99 -23.81 -17.67
CA GLY A 224 12.84 -24.89 -17.16
C GLY A 224 12.17 -25.76 -16.11
#